data_AF-A0A972IKJ0-F1
#
_entry.id   AF-A0A972IKJ0-F1
#
_cell.length_a   1.000
_cell.length_b   1.000
_cell.length_c   1.000
_cell.angle_alpha   90.00
_cell.angle_beta   90.00
_cell.angle_gamma   90.00
#
_symmetry.space_group_name_H-M   'P 1'
#
loop_
_entity.id
_entity.type
_entity.pdbx_description
1 polymer ?
#
loop_
_entity_poly.entity_id
_entity_poly.type
_entity_poly.pdbx_seq_one_letter_code
_entity_poly.pdbx_strand_id
1 'polypeptide(L)'
;MDIFEFAMEKEKYAEHFYRELADRTDNTGLKNILNMLAGEEVKHYETVKAMQNQASGKPAATDVLKHAEKTFAKMRDGAKHFDFDISEADLYRKACEIEKKSRDFYLQKAGEAKDSNHRTILKQLAEEENKHLVLVQRLCDFVARPETFLENAEMYHFDDYVEGEF
;
A
#
# COMPACT_ATOMS: atom_id res chain seq x y z
N MET A 1 0.20 3.04 -22.92
CA MET A 1 1.39 2.55 -22.20
C MET A 1 1.62 1.09 -22.46
N ASP A 2 2.86 0.65 -22.32
CA ASP A 2 3.17 -0.76 -22.17
C ASP A 2 2.66 -1.30 -20.81
N ILE A 3 2.46 -2.61 -20.73
CA ILE A 3 2.03 -3.28 -19.50
C ILE A 3 3.07 -3.15 -18.37
N PHE A 4 4.35 -3.23 -18.71
CA PHE A 4 5.42 -3.08 -17.74
C PHE A 4 5.57 -1.62 -17.31
N GLU A 5 5.38 -0.67 -18.23
CA GLU A 5 5.34 0.76 -17.89
C GLU A 5 4.22 1.07 -16.91
N PHE A 6 3.02 0.53 -17.14
CA PHE A 6 1.90 0.69 -16.23
C PHE A 6 2.18 0.11 -14.84
N ALA A 7 2.72 -1.11 -14.78
CA ALA A 7 3.11 -1.74 -13.51
C ALA A 7 4.18 -0.90 -12.78
N MET A 8 5.23 -0.48 -13.47
CA MET A 8 6.29 0.38 -12.92
C MET A 8 5.76 1.72 -12.39
N GLU A 9 4.83 2.37 -13.11
CA GLU A 9 4.20 3.60 -12.63
C GLU A 9 3.34 3.36 -11.39
N LYS A 10 2.66 2.21 -11.30
CA LYS A 10 1.90 1.83 -10.11
C LYS A 10 2.79 1.67 -8.88
N GLU A 11 3.87 0.88 -8.99
CA GLU A 11 4.82 0.66 -7.89
C GLU A 11 5.38 1.99 -7.38
N LYS A 12 5.77 2.88 -8.31
CA LYS A 12 6.32 4.20 -7.94
C LYS A 12 5.28 5.09 -7.26
N TYR A 13 4.02 5.00 -7.67
CA TYR A 13 2.93 5.73 -7.03
C TYR A 13 2.67 5.21 -5.61
N ALA A 14 2.67 3.89 -5.41
CA ALA A 14 2.52 3.27 -4.10
C ALA A 14 3.70 3.60 -3.17
N GLU A 15 4.94 3.55 -3.66
CA GLU A 15 6.13 3.99 -2.92
C GLU A 15 5.95 5.43 -2.40
N HIS A 16 5.61 6.36 -3.29
CA HIS A 16 5.43 7.76 -2.92
C HIS A 16 4.30 7.94 -1.91
N PHE A 17 3.20 7.20 -2.07
CA PHE A 17 2.09 7.24 -1.14
C PHE A 17 2.49 6.81 0.27
N TYR A 18 3.21 5.69 0.39
CA TYR A 18 3.68 5.18 1.68
C TYR A 18 4.72 6.09 2.33
N ARG A 19 5.64 6.67 1.55
CA ARG A 19 6.61 7.65 2.06
C ARG A 19 5.93 8.89 2.63
N GLU A 20 4.94 9.44 1.92
CA GLU A 20 4.18 10.60 2.39
C GLU A 20 3.37 10.28 3.65
N LEU A 21 2.75 9.09 3.71
CA LEU A 21 2.07 8.58 4.92
C LEU A 21 3.05 8.44 6.10
N ALA A 22 4.26 7.95 5.83
CA ALA A 22 5.30 7.79 6.86
C ALA A 22 5.83 9.13 7.37
N ASP A 23 5.83 10.17 6.54
CA ASP A 23 6.23 11.52 6.95
C ASP A 23 5.18 12.18 7.85
N ARG A 24 3.89 11.94 7.56
CA ARG A 24 2.74 12.51 8.27
C ARG A 24 2.35 11.79 9.56
N THR A 25 2.83 10.57 9.78
CA THR A 25 2.54 9.85 11.02
C THR A 25 3.58 10.16 12.10
N ASP A 26 3.10 10.59 13.27
CA ASP A 26 3.94 10.77 14.46
C ASP A 26 4.26 9.44 15.18
N ASN A 27 3.53 8.37 14.86
CA ASN A 27 3.75 7.07 15.47
C ASN A 27 4.97 6.38 14.84
N THR A 28 6.04 6.24 15.62
CA THR A 28 7.30 5.62 15.18
C THR A 28 7.10 4.17 14.68
N GLY A 29 6.18 3.41 15.28
CA GLY A 29 5.85 2.06 14.86
C GLY A 29 5.21 2.02 13.47
N LEU A 30 4.21 2.88 13.25
CA LEU A 30 3.55 3.02 11.94
C LEU A 30 4.53 3.53 10.88
N LYS A 31 5.36 4.52 11.22
CA LYS A 31 6.40 5.07 10.34
C LYS A 31 7.37 3.99 9.85
N ASN A 32 7.80 3.08 10.73
CA ASN A 32 8.67 1.98 10.35
C ASN A 32 7.99 1.01 9.38
N ILE A 33 6.73 0.65 9.64
CA ILE A 33 5.97 -0.24 8.77
C ILE A 33 5.74 0.38 7.39
N LEU A 34 5.36 1.66 7.34
CA LEU A 34 5.12 2.38 6.09
C LEU A 34 6.41 2.54 5.27
N ASN A 35 7.54 2.85 5.91
CA ASN A 35 8.84 2.88 5.22
C ASN A 35 9.27 1.49 4.73
N MET A 36 8.97 0.43 5.49
CA MET A 36 9.21 -0.94 5.05
C MET A 36 8.41 -1.24 3.78
N LEU A 37 7.10 -0.95 3.76
CA LEU A 37 6.25 -1.12 2.58
C LEU A 37 6.77 -0.34 1.38
N ALA A 38 7.12 0.94 1.56
CA ALA A 38 7.71 1.74 0.49
C ALA A 38 8.99 1.10 -0.08
N GLY A 39 9.82 0.47 0.76
CA GLY A 39 11.00 -0.25 0.33
C GLY A 39 10.70 -1.55 -0.42
N GLU A 40 9.56 -2.20 -0.16
CA GLU A 40 9.11 -3.38 -0.91
C GLU A 40 8.60 -3.00 -2.31
N GLU A 41 7.86 -1.90 -2.43
CA GLU A 41 7.42 -1.36 -3.73
C GLU A 41 8.60 -1.04 -4.67
N VAL A 42 9.73 -0.57 -4.12
CA VAL A 42 10.95 -0.36 -4.90
C VAL A 42 11.50 -1.67 -5.46
N LYS A 43 11.49 -2.76 -4.68
CA LYS A 43 11.95 -4.07 -5.16
C LYS A 43 11.02 -4.65 -6.22
N HIS A 44 9.71 -4.42 -6.07
CA HIS A 44 8.73 -4.79 -7.09
C HIS A 44 8.98 -4.02 -8.39
N TYR A 45 9.23 -2.72 -8.32
CA TYR A 45 9.61 -1.90 -9.48
C TYR A 45 10.83 -2.47 -10.19
N GLU A 46 11.90 -2.80 -9.45
CA GLU A 46 13.11 -3.39 -10.03
C GLU A 46 12.85 -4.76 -10.67
N THR A 47 11.99 -5.57 -10.05
CA THR A 47 11.58 -6.89 -10.58
C THR A 47 10.83 -6.73 -11.89
N VAL A 48 9.82 -5.86 -11.94
CA VAL A 48 9.04 -5.56 -13.16
C VAL A 48 9.94 -4.99 -14.26
N LYS A 49 10.87 -4.10 -13.91
CA LYS A 49 11.86 -3.54 -14.84
C LYS A 49 12.82 -4.60 -15.38
N ALA A 50 13.27 -5.54 -14.54
CA ALA A 50 14.10 -6.66 -14.98
C ALA A 50 13.34 -7.57 -15.95
N MET A 51 12.06 -7.86 -15.68
CA MET A 51 11.19 -8.59 -16.61
C MET A 51 11.02 -7.86 -17.94
N GLN A 52 10.83 -6.54 -17.93
CA GLN A 52 10.73 -5.73 -19.14
C GLN A 52 12.00 -5.81 -19.99
N ASN A 53 13.19 -5.74 -19.36
CA ASN A 53 14.47 -5.84 -20.07
C ASN A 53 14.72 -7.24 -20.63
N GLN A 54 14.29 -8.30 -19.94
CA GLN A 54 14.40 -9.68 -20.42
C GLN A 54 13.38 -10.00 -21.53
N ALA A 55 12.21 -9.35 -21.51
CA ALA A 55 11.22 -9.41 -22.56
C ALA A 55 11.73 -8.63 -23.79
N SER A 56 12.59 -9.26 -24.59
CA SER A 56 13.15 -8.72 -25.86
C SER A 56 12.11 -8.53 -26.98
N GLY A 57 10.82 -8.45 -26.66
CA GLY A 57 9.73 -8.25 -27.61
C GLY A 57 8.73 -7.26 -27.06
N LYS A 58 8.38 -6.24 -27.88
CA LYS A 58 7.34 -5.25 -27.56
C LYS A 58 6.09 -5.96 -27.03
N PRO A 59 5.73 -5.74 -25.76
CA PRO A 59 4.50 -6.30 -25.22
C PRO A 59 3.32 -5.73 -25.99
N ALA A 60 2.43 -6.62 -26.45
CA ALA A 60 1.26 -6.21 -27.18
C ALA A 60 0.32 -5.44 -26.25
N ALA A 61 -0.05 -4.22 -26.66
CA ALA A 61 -1.08 -3.43 -25.98
C ALA A 61 -2.39 -4.25 -25.94
N THR A 62 -2.70 -4.81 -24.76
CA THR A 62 -3.91 -5.61 -24.53
C THR A 62 -5.05 -4.71 -24.08
N ASP A 63 -6.29 -5.00 -24.50
CA ASP A 63 -7.47 -4.16 -24.24
C ASP A 63 -7.77 -3.97 -22.73
N VAL A 64 -7.25 -4.89 -21.89
CA VAL A 64 -7.23 -4.82 -20.42
C VAL A 64 -6.54 -3.54 -19.91
N LEU A 65 -5.50 -3.07 -20.61
CA LEU A 65 -4.80 -1.84 -20.25
C LEU A 65 -5.73 -0.64 -20.33
N LYS A 66 -6.70 -0.59 -21.23
CA LYS A 66 -7.60 0.58 -21.36
C LYS A 66 -8.50 0.76 -20.12
N HIS A 67 -8.95 -0.33 -19.49
CA HIS A 67 -9.79 -0.25 -18.29
C HIS A 67 -8.96 0.03 -17.04
N ALA A 68 -7.80 -0.63 -16.90
CA ALA A 68 -6.87 -0.36 -15.82
C ALA A 68 -6.34 1.08 -15.90
N GLU A 69 -5.90 1.53 -17.08
CA GLU A 69 -5.42 2.89 -17.36
C GLU A 69 -6.50 3.92 -17.10
N LYS A 70 -7.77 3.71 -17.49
CA LYS A 70 -8.86 4.65 -17.14
C LYS A 70 -9.08 4.76 -15.62
N THR A 71 -8.99 3.65 -14.91
CA THR A 71 -9.18 3.61 -13.46
C THR A 71 -8.00 4.29 -12.75
N PHE A 72 -6.79 4.02 -13.22
CA PHE A 72 -5.56 4.60 -12.69
C PHE A 72 -5.41 6.08 -13.06
N ALA A 73 -5.82 6.47 -14.27
CA ALA A 73 -5.86 7.86 -14.71
C ALA A 73 -6.81 8.67 -13.83
N LYS A 74 -7.97 8.12 -13.44
CA LYS A 74 -8.86 8.77 -12.46
C LYS A 74 -8.23 8.90 -11.08
N MET A 75 -7.45 7.91 -10.65
CA MET A 75 -6.69 7.98 -9.39
C MET A 75 -5.58 9.05 -9.46
N ARG A 76 -4.86 9.13 -10.58
CA ARG A 76 -3.78 10.10 -10.83
C ARG A 76 -4.29 11.54 -10.99
N ASP A 77 -5.38 11.74 -11.71
CA ASP A 77 -5.96 13.08 -11.94
C ASP A 77 -6.48 13.69 -10.62
N GLY A 78 -6.94 12.84 -9.69
CA GLY A 78 -7.26 13.22 -8.32
C GLY A 78 -6.06 13.30 -7.36
N ALA A 79 -4.85 12.92 -7.78
CA ALA A 79 -3.67 12.76 -6.92
C ALA A 79 -2.48 13.66 -7.30
N LYS A 80 -2.71 14.80 -7.98
CA LYS A 80 -1.65 15.83 -8.13
C LYS A 80 -1.07 16.22 -6.76
N HIS A 81 -1.90 16.18 -5.73
CA HIS A 81 -1.53 15.96 -4.33
C HIS A 81 -2.45 14.87 -3.79
N PHE A 82 -1.91 13.93 -3.00
CA PHE A 82 -2.77 13.05 -2.23
C PHE A 82 -3.60 13.92 -1.29
N ASP A 83 -4.92 13.82 -1.41
CA ASP A 83 -5.84 14.53 -0.53
C ASP A 83 -5.79 13.84 0.84
N PHE A 84 -4.89 14.35 1.67
CA PHE A 84 -4.62 13.92 3.05
C PHE A 84 -5.43 14.72 4.07
N ASP A 85 -6.40 15.52 3.61
CA ASP A 85 -7.38 16.22 4.46
C ASP A 85 -8.45 15.27 5.02
N ILE A 86 -8.43 14.01 4.56
CA ILE A 86 -9.31 12.94 5.04
C ILE A 86 -8.72 12.22 6.25
N SER A 87 -9.57 11.53 7.01
CA SER A 87 -9.17 10.77 8.20
C SER A 87 -8.05 9.76 7.90
N GLU A 88 -7.18 9.48 8.89
CA GLU A 88 -6.15 8.44 8.75
C GLU A 88 -6.76 7.09 8.35
N ALA A 89 -7.94 6.75 8.89
CA ALA A 89 -8.68 5.55 8.49
C ALA A 89 -9.05 5.55 7.00
N ASP A 90 -9.46 6.69 6.42
CA ASP A 90 -9.74 6.80 4.99
C ASP A 90 -8.47 6.75 4.13
N LEU A 91 -7.33 7.22 4.64
CA LEU A 91 -6.03 7.04 3.98
C LEU A 91 -5.64 5.57 3.91
N TYR A 92 -5.77 4.82 5.00
CA TYR A 92 -5.52 3.37 5.01
C TYR A 92 -6.54 2.59 4.15
N ARG A 93 -7.80 3.05 4.06
CA ARG A 93 -8.76 2.47 3.10
C ARG A 93 -8.35 2.71 1.65
N LYS A 94 -7.86 3.91 1.31
CA LYS A 94 -7.29 4.19 -0.02
C LYS A 94 -6.08 3.30 -0.30
N ALA A 95 -5.21 3.10 0.68
CA ALA A 95 -4.09 2.16 0.58
C ALA A 95 -4.58 0.74 0.24
N CYS A 96 -5.57 0.21 0.99
CA CYS A 96 -6.17 -1.10 0.72
C CYS A 96 -6.76 -1.21 -0.69
N GLU A 97 -7.42 -0.16 -1.16
CA GLU A 97 -7.97 -0.10 -2.52
C GLU A 97 -6.89 -0.18 -3.59
N ILE A 98 -5.73 0.47 -3.38
CA ILE A 98 -4.58 0.44 -4.28
C ILE A 98 -4.00 -0.98 -4.32
N GLU A 99 -3.64 -1.54 -3.17
CA GLU A 99 -3.09 -2.91 -3.02
C GLU A 99 -3.99 -3.97 -3.66
N LYS A 100 -5.30 -3.89 -3.40
CA LYS A 100 -6.28 -4.83 -3.96
C LYS A 100 -6.31 -4.75 -5.49
N LYS A 101 -6.21 -3.54 -6.06
CA LYS A 101 -6.19 -3.32 -7.51
C LYS A 101 -4.87 -3.80 -8.13
N SER A 102 -3.74 -3.60 -7.46
CA SER A 102 -2.45 -4.19 -7.89
C SER A 102 -2.52 -5.70 -7.99
N ARG A 103 -3.00 -6.36 -6.94
CA ARG A 103 -3.12 -7.81 -6.87
C ARG A 103 -3.98 -8.35 -8.00
N ASP A 104 -5.16 -7.76 -8.21
CA ASP A 104 -6.09 -8.19 -9.26
C ASP A 104 -5.48 -8.01 -10.65
N PHE A 105 -4.78 -6.90 -10.87
CA PHE A 105 -4.02 -6.65 -12.09
C PHE A 105 -2.97 -7.75 -12.32
N TYR A 106 -2.11 -8.05 -11.34
CA TYR A 106 -1.08 -9.07 -11.49
C TYR A 106 -1.64 -10.48 -11.69
N LEU A 107 -2.73 -10.85 -11.01
CA LEU A 107 -3.43 -12.12 -11.22
C LEU A 107 -4.01 -12.25 -12.62
N GLN A 108 -4.68 -11.21 -13.10
CA GLN A 108 -5.23 -11.18 -14.46
C GLN A 108 -4.09 -11.32 -15.49
N LYS A 109 -2.97 -10.62 -15.27
CA LYS A 109 -1.80 -10.68 -16.15
C LYS A 109 -1.09 -12.03 -16.12
N ALA A 110 -1.03 -12.68 -14.97
CA ALA A 110 -0.52 -14.05 -14.89
C ALA A 110 -1.38 -15.04 -15.72
N GLY A 111 -2.70 -14.79 -15.80
CA GLY A 111 -3.61 -15.53 -16.67
C GLY A 111 -3.37 -15.28 -18.17
N GLU A 112 -3.07 -14.05 -18.54
CA GLU A 112 -2.79 -13.65 -19.94
C GLU A 112 -1.34 -13.97 -20.39
N ALA A 113 -0.42 -14.16 -19.45
CA ALA A 113 0.99 -14.44 -19.73
C ALA A 113 1.15 -15.78 -20.46
N LYS A 114 1.76 -15.73 -21.65
CA LYS A 114 2.13 -16.91 -22.44
C LYS A 114 3.41 -17.58 -21.93
N ASP A 115 4.30 -16.79 -21.35
CA ASP A 115 5.58 -17.26 -20.81
C ASP A 115 5.41 -17.78 -19.38
N SER A 116 5.95 -18.98 -19.12
CA SER A 116 5.80 -19.67 -17.83
C SER A 116 6.62 -19.01 -16.71
N ASN A 117 7.76 -18.38 -17.05
CA ASN A 117 8.54 -17.61 -16.08
C ASN A 117 7.80 -16.32 -15.73
N HIS A 118 7.30 -15.59 -16.73
CA HIS A 118 6.52 -14.36 -16.45
C HIS A 118 5.28 -14.65 -15.62
N ARG A 119 4.56 -15.74 -15.91
CA ARG A 119 3.39 -16.15 -15.11
C ARG A 119 3.77 -16.40 -13.64
N THR A 120 4.88 -17.07 -13.40
CA THR A 120 5.35 -17.38 -12.03
C THR A 120 5.68 -16.11 -11.28
N ILE A 121 6.44 -15.20 -11.89
CA ILE A 121 6.83 -13.94 -11.23
C ILE A 121 5.60 -13.04 -10.97
N LEU A 122 4.68 -12.93 -11.94
CA LEU A 122 3.43 -12.17 -11.76
C LEU A 122 2.55 -12.75 -10.64
N LYS A 123 2.50 -14.07 -10.48
CA LYS A 123 1.81 -14.70 -9.35
C LYS A 123 2.49 -14.38 -8.02
N GLN A 124 3.82 -14.43 -7.97
CA GLN A 124 4.57 -14.07 -6.77
C GLN A 124 4.31 -12.61 -6.37
N LEU A 125 4.36 -11.67 -7.32
CA LEU A 125 4.01 -10.26 -7.08
C LEU A 125 2.58 -10.13 -6.54
N ALA A 126 1.61 -10.84 -7.13
CA ALA A 126 0.24 -10.83 -6.61
C ALA A 126 0.12 -11.39 -5.18
N GLU A 127 0.92 -12.39 -4.81
CA GLU A 127 0.95 -12.92 -3.45
C GLU A 127 1.58 -11.93 -2.46
N GLU A 128 2.64 -11.22 -2.85
CA GLU A 128 3.25 -10.17 -2.03
C GLU A 128 2.27 -9.01 -1.79
N GLU A 129 1.63 -8.49 -2.84
CA GLU A 129 0.60 -7.43 -2.74
C GLU A 129 -0.59 -7.88 -1.87
N ASN A 130 -0.90 -9.17 -1.86
CA ASN A 130 -1.92 -9.70 -0.95
C ASN A 130 -1.46 -9.67 0.53
N LYS A 131 -0.17 -9.90 0.81
CA LYS A 131 0.38 -9.74 2.17
C LYS A 131 0.35 -8.28 2.59
N HIS A 132 0.72 -7.37 1.69
CA HIS A 132 0.63 -5.93 1.90
C HIS A 132 -0.79 -5.49 2.19
N LEU A 133 -1.77 -5.91 1.38
CA LEU A 133 -3.19 -5.66 1.63
C LEU A 133 -3.62 -6.10 3.03
N VAL A 134 -3.27 -7.32 3.46
CA VAL A 134 -3.64 -7.84 4.79
C VAL A 134 -3.00 -7.00 5.90
N LEU A 135 -1.75 -6.58 5.72
CA LEU A 135 -1.04 -5.75 6.68
C LEU A 135 -1.65 -4.35 6.78
N VAL A 136 -1.92 -3.70 5.65
CA VAL A 136 -2.56 -2.38 5.58
C VAL A 136 -3.99 -2.42 6.12
N GLN A 137 -4.74 -3.51 5.87
CA GLN A 137 -6.05 -3.71 6.49
C GLN A 137 -5.97 -3.76 8.02
N ARG A 138 -4.98 -4.47 8.58
CA ARG A 138 -4.76 -4.49 10.04
C ARG A 138 -4.41 -3.11 10.59
N LEU A 139 -3.63 -2.32 9.86
CA LEU A 139 -3.36 -0.93 10.22
C LEU A 139 -4.64 -0.09 10.18
N CYS A 140 -5.46 -0.28 9.15
CA CYS A 140 -6.76 0.37 9.04
C CYS A 140 -7.68 0.00 10.21
N ASP A 141 -7.78 -1.28 10.59
CA ASP A 141 -8.55 -1.74 11.74
C ASP A 141 -8.02 -1.18 13.06
N PHE A 142 -6.69 -1.04 13.19
CA PHE A 142 -6.06 -0.47 14.37
C PHE A 142 -6.38 1.02 14.54
N VAL A 143 -6.31 1.79 13.44
CA VAL A 143 -6.55 3.24 13.44
C VAL A 143 -8.03 3.59 13.38
N ALA A 144 -8.86 2.75 12.76
CA ALA A 144 -10.31 2.94 12.70
C ALA A 144 -11.04 2.57 13.99
N ARG A 145 -10.36 1.98 14.98
CA ARG A 145 -10.91 1.81 16.33
C ARG A 145 -10.83 3.16 17.05
N PRO A 146 -11.95 3.88 17.24
CA PRO A 146 -11.95 5.04 18.11
C PRO A 146 -11.83 4.52 19.55
N GLU A 147 -10.81 4.99 20.26
CA GLU A 147 -10.81 5.11 21.72
C GLU A 147 -11.32 3.90 22.53
N THR A 148 -10.45 2.91 22.76
CA THR A 148 -10.55 2.08 23.98
C THR A 148 -9.29 2.20 24.85
N PHE A 149 -8.53 3.29 24.68
CA PHE A 149 -7.26 3.49 25.39
C PHE A 149 -7.11 4.86 26.08
N LEU A 150 -8.17 5.66 26.17
CA LEU A 150 -8.21 6.91 26.93
C LEU A 150 -9.14 6.87 28.16
N GLU A 151 -9.52 5.67 28.64
CA GLU A 151 -10.21 5.52 29.93
C GLU A 151 -9.35 4.92 31.05
N ASN A 152 -8.05 4.64 30.81
CA ASN A 152 -7.17 4.04 31.82
C ASN A 152 -5.91 4.87 32.13
N ALA A 153 -5.98 6.19 31.99
CA ALA A 153 -4.92 7.10 32.48
C ALA A 153 -5.35 7.95 33.69
N GLU A 154 -6.60 7.80 34.16
CA GLU A 154 -7.16 8.57 35.28
C GLU A 154 -7.58 7.73 36.51
N MET A 155 -6.95 6.58 36.78
CA MET A 155 -7.13 5.90 38.08
C MET A 155 -5.85 5.23 38.60
N TYR A 156 -4.78 6.02 38.76
CA TYR A 156 -3.82 5.80 39.85
C TYR A 156 -3.29 7.16 40.33
N HIS A 157 -4.20 8.02 40.80
CA HIS A 157 -3.88 8.98 41.86
C HIS A 157 -4.55 8.48 43.14
N PHE A 158 -3.97 7.40 43.69
CA PHE A 158 -4.24 6.95 45.05
C PHE A 158 -2.89 6.89 45.75
N ASP A 159 -2.35 8.08 46.06
CA ASP A 159 -1.63 8.36 47.31
C ASP A 159 -1.16 9.81 47.27
N ASP A 160 -1.95 10.71 47.85
CA ASP A 160 -1.38 11.78 48.68
C ASP A 160 -2.47 12.20 49.68
N TYR A 161 -2.08 12.25 50.97
CA TYR A 161 -2.84 12.57 52.19
C TYR A 161 -3.66 11.40 52.78
N VAL A 162 -3.31 10.82 53.94
CA VAL A 162 -2.80 11.47 55.16
C VAL A 162 -1.96 10.47 55.98
N GLU A 163 -0.66 10.76 56.11
CA GLU A 163 0.08 10.50 57.35
C GLU A 163 -0.59 11.24 58.51
N GLY A 164 -0.89 10.53 59.60
CA GLY A 164 -1.40 11.17 60.81
C GLY A 164 -1.62 10.18 61.93
N GLU A 165 -0.52 9.75 62.56
CA GLU A 165 -0.52 9.29 63.96
C GLU A 165 -1.23 10.31 64.86
N PHE A 166 -2.08 9.86 65.77
CA PHE A 166 -2.09 10.09 67.23
C PHE A 166 -3.38 9.52 67.86
#